data_AF-A0A7S2GBL0-F1
#
_entry.id   AF-A0A7S2GBL0-F1
#
_cell.length_a   1.000
_cell.length_b   1.000
_cell.length_c   1.000
_cell.angle_alpha   90.00
_cell.angle_beta   90.00
_cell.angle_gamma   90.00
#
_symmetry.space_group_name_H-M   'P 1'
#
loop_
_entity.id
_entity.type
_entity.pdbx_description
1 polymer ?
#
loop_
_entity_poly.entity_id
_entity_poly.type
_entity_poly.pdbx_seq_one_letter_code
_entity_poly.pdbx_strand_id
1 'polypeptide(L)'
;NWSCLDAHSRVCMSVGTYWLVLSMAYYQVGYTLCHLGKPLPAVATAIILTGVVILLVYVDLFAGTRKLIASSALLLAGPLFVAIGACLQPLGSVETPWWSVAAGVTHVALSLWFWHEG
;
A
#
# COMPACT_ATOMS: atom_id res chain seq x y z
N ASN A 1 -25.57 16.61 -17.12
CA ASN A 1 -24.09 16.54 -17.14
C ASN A 1 -23.60 15.11 -17.12
N TRP A 2 -23.61 14.41 -18.26
CA TRP A 2 -23.12 13.03 -18.37
C TRP A 2 -21.59 12.94 -18.33
N SER A 3 -20.89 13.94 -18.86
CA SER A 3 -19.42 14.00 -18.89
C SER A 3 -18.78 14.09 -17.51
N CYS A 4 -19.46 14.72 -16.53
CA CYS A 4 -18.98 14.78 -15.15
C CYS A 4 -19.11 13.42 -14.45
N LEU A 5 -20.18 12.67 -14.74
CA LEU A 5 -20.40 11.35 -14.16
C LEU A 5 -19.40 10.32 -14.68
N ASP A 6 -19.03 10.40 -15.97
CA ASP A 6 -17.97 9.57 -16.57
C ASP A 6 -16.58 9.90 -16.02
N ALA A 7 -16.29 11.19 -15.81
CA ALA A 7 -15.02 11.58 -15.17
C ALA A 7 -14.93 11.06 -13.73
N HIS A 8 -16.02 11.16 -12.96
CA HIS A 8 -16.06 10.67 -11.59
C HIS A 8 -15.95 9.14 -11.49
N SER A 9 -16.61 8.39 -12.37
CA SER A 9 -16.54 6.92 -12.36
C SER A 9 -15.14 6.39 -12.65
N ARG A 10 -14.39 7.04 -13.56
CA ARG A 10 -12.99 6.70 -13.86
C ARG A 10 -12.09 6.88 -12.64
N VAL A 11 -12.20 8.03 -11.95
CA VAL A 11 -11.40 8.29 -10.74
C VAL A 11 -11.72 7.24 -9.66
N CYS A 12 -12.99 6.92 -9.43
CA CYS A 12 -13.39 5.90 -8.47
C CYS A 12 -12.85 4.50 -8.82
N MET A 13 -12.86 4.13 -10.10
CA MET A 13 -12.29 2.85 -10.56
C MET A 13 -10.77 2.79 -10.34
N SER A 14 -10.06 3.86 -10.70
CA SER A 14 -8.61 3.97 -10.51
C SER A 14 -8.23 3.88 -9.04
N VAL A 15 -8.89 4.67 -8.19
CA VAL A 15 -8.68 4.66 -6.74
C VAL A 15 -8.95 3.27 -6.17
N GLY A 16 -10.08 2.64 -6.51
CA GLY A 16 -10.41 1.29 -6.08
C GLY A 16 -9.35 0.25 -6.50
N THR A 17 -8.77 0.41 -7.68
CA THR A 17 -7.69 -0.45 -8.17
C THR A 17 -6.43 -0.31 -7.32
N TYR A 18 -6.06 0.92 -6.91
CA TYR A 18 -4.91 1.12 -6.03
C TYR A 18 -5.10 0.45 -4.68
N TRP A 19 -6.29 0.59 -4.08
CA TRP A 19 -6.64 -0.05 -2.81
C TRP A 19 -6.54 -1.57 -2.90
N LEU A 20 -7.03 -2.14 -4.01
CA LEU A 20 -7.01 -3.59 -4.23
C LEU A 20 -5.58 -4.11 -4.40
N VAL A 21 -4.75 -3.44 -5.22
CA VAL A 21 -3.35 -3.82 -5.42
C VAL A 21 -2.54 -3.70 -4.13
N LEU A 22 -2.77 -2.63 -3.37
CA LEU A 22 -2.09 -2.41 -2.10
C LEU A 22 -2.52 -3.43 -1.03
N SER A 23 -3.81 -3.78 -0.97
CA SER A 23 -4.33 -4.84 -0.10
C SER A 23 -3.75 -6.21 -0.45
N MET A 24 -3.65 -6.53 -1.74
CA MET A 24 -2.97 -7.74 -2.23
C MET A 24 -1.50 -7.74 -1.82
N ALA A 25 -0.81 -6.59 -1.87
CA ALA A 25 0.57 -6.48 -1.41
C ALA A 25 0.72 -6.82 0.07
N TYR A 26 -0.11 -6.25 0.94
CA TYR A 26 -0.08 -6.57 2.38
C TYR A 26 -0.38 -8.04 2.64
N TYR A 27 -1.37 -8.60 1.95
CA TYR A 27 -1.70 -10.02 2.09
C TYR A 27 -0.54 -10.91 1.67
N GLN A 28 0.09 -10.64 0.53
CA GLN A 28 1.21 -11.44 0.01
C GLN A 28 2.42 -11.39 0.94
N VAL A 29 2.74 -10.19 1.45
CA VAL A 29 3.83 -9.99 2.40
C VAL A 29 3.53 -10.72 3.71
N GLY A 30 2.34 -10.54 4.28
CA GLY A 30 1.93 -11.23 5.51
C GLY A 30 1.92 -12.75 5.35
N TYR A 31 1.41 -13.27 4.24
CA TYR A 31 1.39 -14.70 3.94
C TYR A 31 2.80 -15.27 3.81
N THR A 32 3.66 -14.67 2.99
CA THR A 32 5.04 -15.13 2.79
C THR A 32 5.87 -15.06 4.07
N LEU A 33 5.61 -14.07 4.93
CA LEU A 33 6.29 -13.98 6.21
C LEU A 33 5.79 -14.98 7.25
N CYS A 34 4.48 -15.05 7.47
CA CYS A 34 3.92 -15.90 8.51
C CYS A 34 3.98 -17.39 8.15
N HIS A 35 3.76 -17.74 6.87
CA HIS A 35 3.67 -19.14 6.44
C HIS A 35 4.99 -19.71 5.93
N LEU A 36 5.81 -18.91 5.23
CA LEU A 36 7.07 -19.41 4.66
C LEU A 36 8.29 -19.07 5.52
N GLY A 37 8.19 -18.11 6.45
CA GLY A 37 9.31 -17.68 7.29
C GLY A 37 10.51 -17.13 6.49
N LYS A 38 10.29 -16.75 5.22
CA LYS A 38 11.33 -16.28 4.31
C LYS A 38 11.19 -14.77 4.13
N PRO A 39 11.99 -13.95 4.82
CA PRO A 39 11.84 -12.49 4.78
C PRO A 39 12.30 -11.89 3.43
N LEU A 40 13.29 -12.49 2.79
CA LEU A 40 13.87 -12.02 1.52
C LEU A 40 12.83 -11.96 0.36
N PRO A 41 12.07 -13.03 0.06
CA PRO A 41 11.03 -12.97 -0.96
C PRO A 41 9.86 -12.06 -0.55
N ALA A 42 9.55 -11.95 0.75
CA ALA A 42 8.50 -11.05 1.23
C ALA A 42 8.83 -9.59 0.91
N VAL A 43 10.05 -9.15 1.20
CA VAL A 43 10.52 -7.79 0.88
C VAL A 43 10.55 -7.55 -0.64
N ALA A 44 10.99 -8.53 -1.43
CA ALA A 44 10.98 -8.41 -2.89
C ALA A 44 9.56 -8.22 -3.45
N THR A 45 8.58 -9.00 -2.97
CA THR A 45 7.18 -8.84 -3.39
C THR A 45 6.58 -7.51 -2.95
N ALA A 46 6.95 -7.02 -1.76
CA ALA A 46 6.55 -5.71 -1.26
C ALA A 46 7.04 -4.58 -2.18
N ILE A 47 8.32 -4.62 -2.57
CA ILE A 47 8.92 -3.60 -3.45
C ILE A 47 8.24 -3.60 -4.83
N ILE A 48 8.03 -4.78 -5.42
CA ILE A 48 7.42 -4.90 -6.75
C ILE A 48 5.98 -4.36 -6.73
N LEU A 49 5.16 -4.80 -5.78
CA LEU A 49 3.75 -4.40 -5.72
C LEU A 49 3.59 -2.92 -5.35
N THR A 50 4.44 -2.39 -4.47
CA THR A 50 4.45 -0.95 -4.17
C THR A 50 4.88 -0.12 -5.38
N GLY A 51 5.87 -0.60 -6.14
CA GLY A 51 6.32 0.02 -7.39
C GLY A 51 5.20 0.10 -8.43
N VAL A 52 4.40 -0.96 -8.55
CA VAL A 52 3.21 -0.99 -9.43
C VAL A 52 2.19 0.08 -9.01
N VAL A 53 1.89 0.22 -7.71
CA VAL A 53 0.96 1.25 -7.22
C VAL A 53 1.49 2.66 -7.50
N ILE A 54 2.78 2.91 -7.29
CA ILE A 54 3.41 4.21 -7.60
C ILE A 54 3.29 4.53 -9.09
N LEU A 55 3.54 3.56 -9.97
CA LEU A 55 3.39 3.71 -11.42
C LEU A 55 1.95 4.01 -11.81
N LEU A 56 0.98 3.30 -11.23
CA LEU A 56 -0.44 3.54 -11.47
C LEU A 56 -0.85 4.96 -11.04
N VAL A 57 -0.44 5.40 -9.84
CA VAL A 57 -0.69 6.76 -9.35
C VAL A 57 -0.04 7.81 -10.26
N TYR A 58 1.17 7.55 -10.76
CA TYR A 58 1.85 8.46 -11.69
C TYR A 58 1.08 8.64 -13.00
N VAL A 59 0.56 7.54 -13.55
CA VAL A 59 -0.14 7.54 -14.84
C VAL A 59 -1.50 8.25 -14.75
N ASP A 60 -2.22 8.07 -13.64
CA ASP A 60 -3.60 8.58 -13.50
C ASP A 60 -3.68 10.00 -12.96
N LEU A 61 -2.86 10.34 -11.97
CA LEU A 61 -3.09 11.55 -11.18
C LEU A 61 -2.43 12.79 -11.79
N PHE A 62 -1.56 12.66 -12.81
CA PHE A 62 -0.76 13.74 -13.41
C PHE A 62 -0.21 14.71 -12.34
N ALA A 63 0.09 14.18 -11.16
CA ALA A 63 0.26 14.98 -9.97
C ALA A 63 1.62 15.69 -10.00
N GLY A 64 1.67 16.94 -9.56
CA GLY A 64 2.94 17.65 -9.41
C GLY A 64 3.92 16.88 -8.52
N THR A 65 5.21 16.96 -8.85
CA THR A 65 6.28 16.12 -8.27
C THR A 65 6.29 16.07 -6.74
N ARG A 66 5.89 17.16 -6.06
CA ARG A 66 5.80 17.23 -4.60
C ARG A 66 4.73 16.31 -4.01
N LYS A 67 3.56 16.21 -4.65
CA LYS A 67 2.47 15.34 -4.19
C LYS A 67 2.82 13.87 -4.38
N LEU A 68 3.50 13.55 -5.49
CA LEU A 68 4.02 12.23 -5.80
C LEU A 68 5.04 11.73 -4.77
N ILE A 69 5.90 12.61 -4.27
CA ILE A 69 6.88 12.27 -3.23
C ILE A 69 6.16 11.95 -1.91
N ALA A 70 5.16 12.74 -1.51
CA ALA A 70 4.39 12.48 -0.29
C ALA A 70 3.60 11.16 -0.38
N SER A 71 2.91 10.92 -1.50
CA SER A 71 2.16 9.68 -1.73
C SER A 71 3.08 8.46 -1.81
N SER A 72 4.24 8.56 -2.47
CA SER A 72 5.19 7.45 -2.54
C SER A 72 5.82 7.14 -1.18
N ALA A 73 6.09 8.15 -0.35
CA ALA A 73 6.59 7.95 1.01
C ALA A 73 5.55 7.22 1.89
N LEU A 74 4.27 7.61 1.86
CA LEU A 74 3.22 6.92 2.61
C LEU A 74 2.97 5.49 2.07
N LEU A 75 3.04 5.30 0.75
CA LEU A 75 2.89 3.99 0.12
C LEU A 75 4.01 3.02 0.50
N LEU A 76 5.24 3.52 0.64
CA LEU A 76 6.39 2.72 1.06
C LEU A 76 6.40 2.46 2.57
N ALA A 77 5.86 3.38 3.39
CA ALA A 77 5.89 3.28 4.84
C ALA A 77 5.22 1.99 5.35
N GLY A 78 4.04 1.64 4.84
CA GLY A 78 3.32 0.46 5.27
C GLY A 78 4.06 -0.87 5.04
N PRO A 79 4.52 -1.21 3.81
CA PRO A 79 5.31 -2.40 3.57
C PRO A 79 6.65 -2.39 4.33
N LEU A 80 7.25 -1.22 4.58
CA LEU A 80 8.43 -1.09 5.44
C LEU A 80 8.14 -1.49 6.90
N PHE A 81 7.02 -1.03 7.47
CA PHE A 81 6.62 -1.42 8.82
C PHE A 81 6.37 -2.92 8.94
N VAL A 82 5.73 -3.53 7.93
CA VAL A 82 5.52 -4.98 7.88
C VAL A 82 6.86 -5.72 7.81
N ALA A 83 7.81 -5.26 6.98
CA ALA A 83 9.13 -5.87 6.86
C ALA A 83 9.98 -5.73 8.14
N ILE A 84 9.92 -4.58 8.82
CA ILE A 84 10.63 -4.37 10.09
C ILE A 84 10.03 -5.25 11.19
N GLY A 85 8.72 -5.26 11.34
CA GLY A 85 8.04 -6.07 12.35
C GLY A 85 8.29 -7.57 12.17
N ALA A 86 8.30 -8.01 10.92
CA ALA A 86 8.71 -9.34 10.50
C ALA A 86 10.13 -9.75 10.91
N CYS A 87 11.11 -8.87 10.75
CA CYS A 87 12.49 -9.15 11.18
C CYS A 87 12.64 -9.21 12.71
N LEU A 88 11.74 -8.57 13.44
CA LEU A 88 11.74 -8.52 14.91
C LEU A 88 10.93 -9.64 15.56
N GLN A 89 10.10 -10.38 14.79
CA GLN A 89 9.27 -11.43 15.37
C GLN A 89 10.06 -12.74 15.55
N PRO A 90 10.13 -13.30 16.77
CA PRO A 90 10.64 -14.65 16.96
C PRO A 90 9.69 -15.65 16.29
N LEU A 91 10.25 -16.63 15.55
CA LEU A 91 9.47 -17.68 14.89
C LEU A 91 8.53 -18.36 15.91
N GLY A 92 7.22 -18.19 15.74
CA GLY A 92 6.20 -18.91 16.51
C GLY A 92 5.31 -18.08 17.46
N SER A 93 5.36 -16.74 17.45
CA SER A 93 4.42 -15.97 18.28
C SER A 93 3.03 -15.86 17.61
N VAL A 94 2.00 -16.20 18.39
CA VAL A 94 0.57 -16.31 17.99
C VAL A 94 -0.15 -14.95 18.05
N GLU A 95 0.49 -13.91 18.58
CA GLU A 95 -0.13 -12.60 18.76
C GLU A 95 -0.34 -11.88 17.42
N THR A 96 -1.48 -11.20 17.29
CA THR A 96 -1.74 -10.30 16.17
C THR A 96 -0.64 -9.25 16.13
N PRO A 97 0.20 -9.26 15.10
CA PRO A 97 1.43 -8.51 15.17
C PRO A 97 1.19 -7.00 15.08
N TRP A 98 1.84 -6.22 15.94
CA TRP A 98 1.65 -4.75 15.98
C TRP A 98 1.95 -4.06 14.64
N TRP A 99 2.81 -4.63 13.79
CA TRP A 99 3.08 -4.10 12.45
C TRP A 99 1.91 -4.27 11.48
N SER A 100 1.02 -5.24 11.67
CA SER A 100 -0.23 -5.32 10.91
C SER A 100 -1.15 -4.15 11.23
N VAL A 101 -1.19 -3.74 12.50
CA VAL A 101 -1.92 -2.55 12.96
C VAL A 101 -1.26 -1.29 12.41
N ALA A 102 0.07 -1.19 12.47
CA ALA A 102 0.81 -0.06 11.90
C ALA A 102 0.60 0.07 10.38
N ALA A 103 0.61 -1.04 9.64
CA ALA A 103 0.29 -1.09 8.22
C ALA A 103 -1.15 -0.59 7.95
N GLY A 104 -2.12 -1.05 8.76
CA GLY A 104 -3.50 -0.55 8.71
C GLY A 104 -3.60 0.95 8.96
N VAL A 105 -2.89 1.48 9.95
CA VAL A 105 -2.85 2.92 10.25
C VAL A 105 -2.24 3.71 9.09
N THR A 106 -1.14 3.22 8.48
CA THR A 106 -0.57 3.87 7.28
C THR A 106 -1.54 3.84 6.11
N HIS A 107 -2.32 2.77 5.96
CA HIS A 107 -3.34 2.65 4.93
C HIS A 107 -4.45 3.69 5.13
N VAL A 108 -4.97 3.83 6.35
CA VAL A 108 -5.99 4.83 6.71
C VAL A 108 -5.45 6.25 6.54
N ALA A 109 -4.21 6.51 6.94
CA ALA A 109 -3.57 7.81 6.75
C ALA A 109 -3.42 8.16 5.26
N LEU A 110 -3.05 7.19 4.42
CA LEU A 110 -3.01 7.34 2.97
C LEU A 110 -4.41 7.63 2.41
N SER A 111 -5.46 6.96 2.93
CA SER A 111 -6.86 7.22 2.52
C SER A 111 -7.26 8.65 2.82
N LEU A 112 -6.98 9.11 4.05
CA LEU A 112 -7.30 10.46 4.50
C LEU A 112 -6.52 11.51 3.71
N TRP A 113 -5.27 11.23 3.36
CA TRP A 113 -4.46 12.11 2.52
C TRP A 113 -5.03 12.25 1.11
N PHE A 114 -5.36 11.14 0.46
CA PHE A 114 -6.00 11.18 -0.87
C PHE A 114 -7.39 11.83 -0.82
N TRP A 115 -8.14 11.65 0.25
CA TRP A 115 -9.43 12.32 0.45
C TRP A 115 -9.30 13.83 0.65
N HIS A 116 -8.24 14.29 1.31
CA HIS A 116 -7.98 15.72 1.48
C HIS A 116 -7.51 16.41 0.20
N GLU A 117 -6.81 15.69 -0.68
CA GLU A 117 -6.18 16.23 -1.89
C GLU A 117 -7.02 16.08 -3.17
N GLY A 118 -8.02 15.21 -3.19
CA GLY A 118 -8.94 14.97 -4.32
C GLY A 118 -10.24 15.75 -4.22
#